data_AF-A0A8H3L493-F1
#
_entry.id   AF-A0A8H3L493-F1
#
_cell.length_a   1.000
_cell.length_b   1.000
_cell.length_c   1.000
_cell.angle_alpha   90.00
_cell.angle_beta   90.00
_cell.angle_gamma   90.00
#
_symmetry.space_group_name_H-M   'P 1'
#
loop_
_entity.id
_entity.type
_entity.pdbx_description
1 polymer ?
#
loop_
_entity_poly.entity_id
_entity_poly.type
_entity_poly.pdbx_seq_one_letter_code
_entity_poly.pdbx_strand_id
1 'polypeptide(L)'
;MTNIYDIIDSLNLGEAKTDKIKINLINNHEKEGRLLLALANKNDDAKMRFLEGFLKDIPGPTKKRRIEDWESYKVSDDQYIQLPSQIVRMLNSSEFVPDPRINFAPIMNLQNGQYFTLPNFSQEPKHFAEGYLGRDLYVTNQMINMWNCLSGDSSHSIKRVLSGPMGVGKSYFALYLAARAYAEGWMLLYIADAAILDQPTMVKSSDEICKHFLALNKDILTVADLELLIENVTESNDPVTVTCVSNIFTNMLQQEKRKTLLVVDEHGVLFDIDPPTPDRLPNLVPLKRLTFWEGKKQGHV
;
A
#
# COMPACT_ATOMS: atom_id res chain seq x y z
N MET A 1 -22.87 5.15 -33.89
CA MET A 1 -22.41 5.36 -32.50
C MET A 1 -21.46 6.53 -32.56
N THR A 2 -21.78 7.63 -31.88
CA THR A 2 -20.94 8.84 -31.88
C THR A 2 -19.65 8.53 -31.13
N ASN A 3 -18.51 8.59 -31.81
CA ASN A 3 -17.22 8.38 -31.19
C ASN A 3 -16.75 9.68 -30.50
N ILE A 4 -16.13 9.57 -29.32
CA ILE A 4 -15.58 10.72 -28.60
C ILE A 4 -14.55 11.47 -29.45
N TYR A 5 -13.80 10.75 -30.27
CA TYR A 5 -12.81 11.32 -31.19
C TYR A 5 -13.46 12.20 -32.27
N ASP A 6 -14.62 11.80 -32.81
CA ASP A 6 -15.37 12.59 -33.81
C ASP A 6 -15.91 13.88 -33.18
N ILE A 7 -16.34 13.83 -31.92
CA ILE A 7 -16.82 15.01 -31.18
C ILE A 7 -15.66 15.98 -30.96
N ILE A 8 -14.49 15.48 -30.55
CA ILE A 8 -13.29 16.32 -30.34
C ILE A 8 -12.84 16.95 -31.66
N ASP A 9 -12.83 16.19 -32.76
CA ASP A 9 -12.41 16.70 -34.07
C ASP A 9 -13.41 17.70 -34.68
N SER A 10 -14.69 17.60 -34.34
CA SER A 10 -15.70 18.59 -34.73
C SER A 10 -15.57 19.93 -33.99
N LEU A 11 -14.88 19.94 -32.85
CA LEU A 11 -14.66 21.13 -32.03
C LEU A 11 -13.28 21.71 -32.39
N ASN A 12 -13.23 22.91 -32.98
CA ASN A 12 -12.00 23.60 -33.40
C ASN A 12 -11.13 24.07 -32.20
N LEU A 13 -10.62 23.12 -31.40
CA LEU A 13 -9.82 23.36 -30.20
C LEU A 13 -8.36 23.73 -30.53
N GLY A 14 -7.92 23.48 -31.77
CA GLY A 14 -6.54 23.63 -32.20
C GLY A 14 -5.74 22.34 -31.98
N GLU A 15 -4.88 22.03 -32.94
CA GLU A 15 -4.17 20.74 -33.08
C GLU A 15 -3.49 20.27 -31.79
N ALA A 16 -2.73 21.14 -31.13
CA ALA A 16 -2.02 20.82 -29.89
C ALA A 16 -2.95 20.46 -28.70
N LYS A 17 -4.14 21.06 -28.62
CA LYS A 17 -5.13 20.75 -27.57
C LYS A 17 -5.84 19.44 -27.88
N THR A 18 -6.21 19.24 -29.14
CA THR A 18 -6.81 18.00 -29.65
C THR A 18 -5.89 16.80 -29.38
N ASP A 19 -4.62 16.90 -29.73
CA ASP A 19 -3.65 15.83 -29.51
C ASP A 19 -3.45 15.51 -28.04
N LYS A 20 -3.39 16.54 -27.17
CA LYS A 20 -3.27 16.34 -25.72
C LYS A 20 -4.46 15.59 -25.13
N ILE A 21 -5.67 15.86 -25.60
CA ILE A 21 -6.87 15.13 -25.18
C ILE A 21 -6.82 13.69 -25.71
N LYS A 22 -6.51 13.50 -26.99
CA LYS A 22 -6.43 12.18 -27.61
C LYS A 22 -5.41 11.29 -26.90
N ILE A 23 -4.20 11.79 -26.66
CA ILE A 23 -3.14 11.06 -25.95
C ILE A 23 -3.56 10.67 -24.52
N ASN A 24 -4.31 11.53 -23.82
CA ASN A 24 -4.80 11.22 -22.47
C ASN A 24 -5.88 10.12 -22.45
N LEU A 25 -6.59 9.95 -23.56
CA LEU A 25 -7.67 8.97 -23.72
C LEU A 25 -7.17 7.63 -24.27
N ILE A 26 -6.03 7.61 -24.99
CA ILE A 26 -5.43 6.38 -25.53
C ILE A 26 -5.30 5.33 -24.42
N ASN A 27 -5.85 4.14 -24.69
CA ASN A 27 -5.85 2.97 -23.80
C ASN A 27 -6.57 3.17 -22.45
N ASN A 28 -7.41 4.19 -22.30
CA ASN A 28 -8.20 4.43 -21.08
C ASN A 28 -9.72 4.50 -21.36
N HIS A 29 -10.31 3.35 -21.63
CA HIS A 29 -11.72 3.20 -21.98
C HIS A 29 -12.70 3.72 -20.91
N GLU A 30 -12.31 3.71 -19.64
CA GLU A 30 -13.13 4.26 -18.55
C GLU A 30 -13.20 5.80 -18.62
N LYS A 31 -12.06 6.46 -18.89
CA LYS A 31 -12.02 7.91 -19.10
C LYS A 31 -12.74 8.32 -20.37
N GLU A 32 -12.60 7.56 -21.46
CA GLU A 32 -13.34 7.76 -22.70
C GLU A 32 -14.85 7.75 -22.46
N GLY A 33 -15.35 6.72 -21.75
CA GLY A 33 -16.78 6.58 -21.45
C GLY A 33 -17.31 7.71 -20.57
N ARG A 34 -16.58 8.12 -19.53
CA ARG A 34 -16.96 9.24 -18.66
C ARG A 34 -16.98 10.57 -19.40
N LEU A 35 -15.98 10.82 -20.24
CA LEU A 35 -15.90 12.05 -21.03
C LEU A 35 -17.03 12.12 -22.05
N LEU A 36 -17.33 11.01 -22.73
CA LEU A 36 -18.44 10.92 -23.67
C LEU A 36 -19.79 11.18 -23.00
N LEU A 37 -20.03 10.60 -21.83
CA LEU A 37 -21.23 10.85 -21.02
C LEU A 37 -21.35 12.32 -20.61
N ALA A 38 -20.24 12.95 -20.22
CA ALA A 38 -20.22 14.36 -19.82
C ALA A 38 -20.52 15.31 -20.99
N LEU A 39 -20.17 14.94 -22.23
CA LEU A 39 -20.38 15.77 -23.42
C LEU A 39 -21.71 15.50 -24.14
N ALA A 40 -22.35 14.35 -23.92
CA ALA A 40 -23.53 13.88 -24.67
C ALA A 40 -24.72 14.86 -24.70
N ASN A 41 -24.90 15.64 -23.63
CA ASN A 41 -26.04 16.56 -23.46
C ASN A 41 -25.65 18.05 -23.48
N LYS A 42 -24.46 18.38 -23.99
CA LYS A 42 -23.95 19.76 -24.04
C LYS A 42 -24.07 20.34 -25.45
N ASN A 43 -24.31 21.64 -25.56
CA ASN A 43 -24.11 22.37 -26.81
C ASN A 43 -22.61 22.62 -27.05
N ASP A 44 -22.23 23.04 -28.25
CA ASP A 44 -20.81 23.09 -28.64
C ASP A 44 -20.00 24.09 -27.80
N ASP A 45 -20.58 25.21 -27.39
CA ASP A 45 -19.95 26.16 -26.46
C ASP A 45 -19.70 25.53 -25.07
N ALA A 46 -20.67 24.76 -24.54
CA ALA A 46 -20.52 24.08 -23.26
C ALA A 46 -19.56 22.89 -23.35
N LYS A 47 -19.50 22.18 -24.48
CA LYS A 47 -18.48 21.16 -24.74
C LYS A 47 -17.09 21.78 -24.76
N MET A 48 -16.93 22.92 -25.45
CA MET A 48 -15.65 23.61 -25.56
C MET A 48 -15.15 24.06 -24.18
N ARG A 49 -15.98 24.75 -23.38
CA ARG A 49 -15.61 25.17 -22.01
C ARG A 49 -15.28 23.99 -21.10
N PHE A 50 -16.03 22.88 -21.24
CA PHE A 50 -15.77 21.67 -20.47
C PHE A 50 -14.42 21.05 -20.84
N LEU A 51 -14.11 20.95 -22.13
CA LEU A 51 -12.83 20.43 -22.62
C LEU A 51 -11.65 21.35 -22.27
N GLU A 52 -11.86 22.67 -22.21
CA GLU A 52 -10.83 23.61 -21.73
C GLU A 52 -10.56 23.47 -20.23
N GLY A 53 -11.59 23.19 -19.42
CA GLY A 53 -11.42 22.81 -18.02
C GLY A 53 -10.67 21.48 -17.89
N PHE A 54 -11.12 20.46 -18.63
CA PHE A 54 -10.48 19.15 -18.67
C PHE A 54 -9.00 19.23 -19.07
N LEU A 55 -8.65 20.04 -20.06
CA LEU A 55 -7.27 20.27 -20.51
C LEU A 55 -6.33 20.86 -19.44
N LYS A 56 -6.88 21.64 -18.49
CA LYS A 56 -6.14 22.16 -17.33
C LYS A 56 -5.85 21.06 -16.32
N ASP A 57 -6.72 20.06 -16.24
CA ASP A 57 -6.58 18.90 -15.36
C ASP A 57 -5.70 17.79 -15.98
N ILE A 58 -5.49 17.81 -17.31
CA ILE A 58 -4.52 16.94 -17.96
C ILE A 58 -3.10 17.47 -17.64
N PRO A 59 -2.26 16.70 -16.91
CA PRO A 59 -0.87 17.08 -16.68
C PRO A 59 -0.17 17.35 -18.01
N GLY A 60 0.64 18.42 -18.10
CA GLY A 60 1.44 18.69 -19.30
C GLY A 60 2.38 17.52 -19.64
N PRO A 61 2.99 17.48 -20.84
CA PRO A 61 4.06 16.54 -21.12
C PRO A 61 5.23 16.83 -20.18
N THR A 62 5.28 16.12 -19.06
CA THR A 62 6.38 16.19 -18.12
C THR A 62 7.57 15.51 -18.77
N LYS A 63 8.71 16.22 -18.80
CA LYS A 63 10.01 15.60 -19.05
C LYS A 63 10.10 14.37 -18.15
N LYS A 64 10.35 13.19 -18.73
CA LYS A 64 10.68 11.98 -17.99
C LYS A 64 11.68 12.36 -16.89
N ARG A 65 11.33 12.13 -15.62
CA ARG A 65 12.21 12.45 -14.51
C ARG A 65 13.43 11.56 -14.64
N ARG A 66 14.61 12.15 -14.82
CA ARG A 66 15.85 11.42 -14.55
C ARG A 66 15.85 11.16 -13.04
N ILE A 67 15.70 9.89 -12.66
CA ILE A 67 16.11 9.45 -11.34
C ILE A 67 17.64 9.46 -11.41
N GLU A 68 18.25 10.52 -10.88
CA GLU A 68 19.66 10.82 -11.13
C GLU A 68 20.61 9.88 -10.37
N ASP A 69 20.14 9.20 -9.32
CA ASP A 69 20.96 8.30 -8.49
C ASP A 69 20.32 6.92 -8.32
N TRP A 70 20.75 5.98 -9.17
CA TRP A 70 20.53 4.54 -8.98
C TRP A 70 21.77 3.94 -8.33
N GLU A 71 21.55 3.04 -7.38
CA GLU A 71 22.61 2.39 -6.62
C GLU A 71 22.48 0.87 -6.73
N SER A 72 23.61 0.18 -6.76
CA SER A 72 23.64 -1.27 -6.69
C SER A 72 23.38 -1.70 -5.25
N TYR A 73 22.40 -2.58 -5.06
CA TYR A 73 22.04 -3.15 -3.78
C TYR A 73 22.18 -4.66 -3.82
N LYS A 74 22.79 -5.23 -2.76
CA LYS A 74 22.95 -6.68 -2.58
C LYS A 74 21.75 -7.23 -1.81
N VAL A 75 21.04 -8.16 -2.42
CA VAL A 75 19.84 -8.81 -1.87
C VAL A 75 20.25 -10.01 -1.00
N SER A 76 19.31 -10.55 -0.21
CA SER A 76 19.55 -11.66 0.72
C SER A 76 19.96 -12.97 0.04
N ASP A 77 19.69 -13.15 -1.26
CA ASP A 77 20.08 -14.29 -2.09
C ASP A 77 21.46 -14.12 -2.76
N ASP A 78 22.27 -13.18 -2.27
CA ASP A 78 23.58 -12.80 -2.81
C ASP A 78 23.58 -12.21 -4.24
N GLN A 79 22.40 -11.89 -4.79
CA GLN A 79 22.27 -11.21 -6.08
C GLN A 79 22.30 -9.69 -5.94
N TYR A 80 22.54 -8.99 -7.05
CA TYR A 80 22.59 -7.54 -7.11
C TYR A 80 21.49 -6.99 -8.02
N ILE A 81 20.87 -5.89 -7.58
CA ILE A 81 19.85 -5.15 -8.34
C ILE A 81 20.16 -3.65 -8.30
N GLN A 82 19.74 -2.92 -9.33
CA GLN A 82 19.76 -1.45 -9.34
C GLN A 82 18.47 -0.93 -8.71
N LEU A 83 18.60 -0.09 -7.69
CA LEU A 83 17.46 0.55 -7.02
C LEU A 83 17.65 2.07 -6.93
N PRO A 84 16.57 2.86 -6.86
CA PRO A 84 16.69 4.28 -6.53
C PRO A 84 17.39 4.46 -5.18
N SER A 85 18.32 5.42 -5.09
CA SER A 85 19.11 5.69 -3.87
C SER A 85 18.26 5.87 -2.60
N GLN A 86 17.07 6.46 -2.73
CA GLN A 86 16.12 6.60 -1.64
C GLN A 86 15.67 5.26 -1.05
N ILE A 87 15.43 4.25 -1.90
CA ILE A 87 15.03 2.89 -1.46
C ILE A 87 16.23 2.17 -0.84
N VAL A 88 17.43 2.31 -1.41
CA VAL A 88 18.67 1.74 -0.83
C VAL A 88 18.93 2.31 0.57
N ARG A 89 18.75 3.63 0.75
CA ARG A 89 18.86 4.26 2.07
C ARG A 89 17.86 3.70 3.07
N MET A 90 16.61 3.46 2.66
CA MET A 90 15.60 2.86 3.54
C MET A 90 15.95 1.41 3.90
N LEU A 91 16.41 0.61 2.94
CA LEU A 91 16.86 -0.77 3.18
C LEU A 91 18.08 -0.83 4.11
N ASN A 92 18.99 0.14 4.04
CA ASN A 92 20.17 0.20 4.90
C ASN A 92 19.93 0.90 6.25
N SER A 93 18.73 1.43 6.48
CA SER A 93 18.38 2.05 7.76
C SER A 93 18.33 1.02 8.88
N SER A 94 18.67 1.46 10.10
CA SER A 94 18.43 0.72 11.34
C SER A 94 17.07 1.06 11.97
N GLU A 95 16.32 2.00 11.38
CA GLU A 95 14.98 2.38 11.85
C GLU A 95 13.98 1.25 11.59
N PHE A 96 13.11 1.00 12.56
CA PHE A 96 12.02 0.00 12.48
C PHE A 96 12.46 -1.44 12.24
N VAL A 97 13.76 -1.75 12.34
CA VAL A 97 14.30 -3.10 12.10
C VAL A 97 14.01 -3.98 13.32
N PRO A 98 13.17 -5.02 13.22
CA PRO A 98 12.93 -5.94 14.31
C PRO A 98 14.14 -6.85 14.57
N ASP A 99 14.13 -7.55 15.71
CA ASP A 99 15.03 -8.67 15.96
C ASP A 99 14.90 -9.75 14.86
N PRO A 100 15.93 -10.57 14.61
CA PRO A 100 15.85 -11.63 13.60
C PRO A 100 14.67 -12.59 13.78
N ARG A 101 14.03 -13.01 12.68
CA ARG A 101 12.87 -13.93 12.68
C ARG A 101 13.04 -15.18 13.54
N ILE A 102 14.26 -15.72 13.61
CA ILE A 102 14.56 -16.91 14.42
C ILE A 102 14.25 -16.69 15.91
N ASN A 103 14.37 -15.47 16.42
CA ASN A 103 14.03 -15.12 17.81
C ASN A 103 12.51 -15.17 18.05
N PHE A 104 11.71 -15.05 16.99
CA PHE A 104 10.25 -15.15 17.06
C PHE A 104 9.75 -16.59 16.90
N ALA A 105 10.61 -17.54 16.52
CA ALA A 105 10.22 -18.94 16.31
C ALA A 105 9.41 -19.57 17.47
N PRO A 106 9.65 -19.27 18.77
CA PRO A 106 8.85 -19.82 19.85
C PRO A 106 7.36 -19.45 19.79
N ILE A 107 7.02 -18.30 19.17
CA ILE A 107 5.62 -17.88 18.99
C ILE A 107 4.81 -18.93 18.21
N MET A 108 5.49 -19.73 17.38
CA MET A 108 4.88 -20.71 16.50
C MET A 108 4.24 -21.89 17.24
N ASN A 109 4.66 -22.14 18.48
CA ASN A 109 4.23 -23.31 19.26
C ASN A 109 3.34 -22.94 20.47
N LEU A 110 2.98 -21.67 20.62
CA LEU A 110 2.23 -21.20 21.78
C LEU A 110 0.81 -21.77 21.82
N GLN A 111 0.40 -22.16 23.03
CA GLN A 111 -0.94 -22.63 23.38
C GLN A 111 -1.69 -21.55 24.15
N ASN A 112 -3.01 -21.69 24.22
CA ASN A 112 -3.86 -20.80 25.00
C ASN A 112 -3.46 -20.79 26.47
N GLY A 113 -3.41 -19.61 27.06
CA GLY A 113 -3.03 -19.41 28.47
C GLY A 113 -1.53 -19.27 28.71
N GLN A 114 -0.70 -19.38 27.67
CA GLN A 114 0.75 -19.18 27.80
C GLN A 114 1.13 -17.71 27.64
N TYR A 115 2.20 -17.33 28.32
CA TYR A 115 2.87 -16.05 28.13
C TYR A 115 4.03 -16.21 27.17
N PHE A 116 4.29 -15.17 26.38
CA PHE A 116 5.42 -15.09 25.48
C PHE A 116 6.03 -13.71 25.53
N THR A 117 7.29 -13.64 25.96
CA THR A 117 8.06 -12.40 25.90
C THR A 117 8.38 -12.09 24.44
N LEU A 118 7.76 -11.03 23.91
CA LEU A 118 7.96 -10.62 22.53
C LEU A 118 9.39 -10.07 22.37
N PRO A 119 10.18 -10.57 21.40
CA PRO A 119 11.43 -9.93 21.02
C PRO A 119 11.18 -8.51 20.51
N ASN A 120 12.23 -7.72 20.29
CA ASN A 120 12.03 -6.38 19.78
C ASN A 120 11.41 -6.42 18.38
N PHE A 121 10.17 -5.98 18.25
CA PHE A 121 9.48 -5.90 16.96
C PHE A 121 9.62 -4.52 16.30
N SER A 122 10.32 -3.59 16.97
CA SER A 122 10.60 -2.21 16.54
C SER A 122 9.39 -1.34 16.20
N GLN A 123 8.19 -1.90 16.36
CA GLN A 123 6.90 -1.26 16.36
C GLN A 123 6.11 -1.82 17.52
N GLU A 124 5.73 -0.95 18.44
CA GLU A 124 5.03 -1.31 19.66
C GLU A 124 3.73 -0.50 19.73
N PRO A 125 2.58 -1.12 20.05
CA PRO A 125 1.36 -0.38 20.30
C PRO A 125 1.53 0.67 21.39
N LYS A 126 0.62 1.66 21.40
CA LYS A 126 0.56 2.64 22.49
C LYS A 126 0.45 1.93 23.84
N HIS A 127 1.26 2.37 24.80
CA HIS A 127 1.33 1.82 26.15
C HIS A 127 1.78 0.34 26.24
N PHE A 128 2.38 -0.20 25.18
CA PHE A 128 3.04 -1.50 25.28
C PHE A 128 4.19 -1.44 26.29
N ALA A 129 4.33 -2.48 27.11
CA ALA A 129 5.31 -2.55 28.19
C ALA A 129 5.22 -1.50 29.33
N GLU A 130 4.23 -0.61 29.33
CA GLU A 130 4.02 0.37 30.41
C GLU A 130 3.30 -0.23 31.65
N GLY A 131 2.88 -1.50 31.58
CA GLY A 131 2.14 -2.19 32.65
C GLY A 131 2.86 -3.41 33.23
N TYR A 132 2.20 -4.09 34.18
CA TYR A 132 2.75 -5.25 34.91
C TYR A 132 3.26 -6.39 34.03
N LEU A 133 2.72 -6.55 32.82
CA LEU A 133 3.11 -7.61 31.89
C LEU A 133 4.39 -7.28 31.10
N GLY A 134 4.89 -6.04 31.14
CA GLY A 134 6.03 -5.64 30.32
C GLY A 134 5.82 -6.02 28.85
N ARG A 135 6.79 -6.73 28.27
CA ARG A 135 6.73 -7.24 26.88
C ARG A 135 6.09 -8.62 26.74
N ASP A 136 5.48 -9.15 27.80
CA ASP A 136 4.84 -10.47 27.76
C ASP A 136 3.45 -10.38 27.13
N LEU A 137 3.26 -11.13 26.05
CA LEU A 137 1.98 -11.36 25.42
C LEU A 137 1.29 -12.57 26.05
N TYR A 138 0.08 -12.37 26.56
CA TYR A 138 -0.79 -13.47 26.98
C TYR A 138 -1.58 -14.01 25.79
N VAL A 139 -1.33 -15.27 25.43
CA VAL A 139 -1.97 -15.91 24.27
C VAL A 139 -3.38 -16.38 24.62
N THR A 140 -4.35 -15.90 23.86
CA THR A 140 -5.77 -16.27 24.02
C THR A 140 -6.23 -17.24 22.94
N ASN A 141 -7.30 -18.00 23.24
CA ASN A 141 -7.98 -18.83 22.25
C ASN A 141 -8.45 -18.03 21.02
N GLN A 142 -8.85 -16.77 21.19
CA GLN A 142 -9.29 -15.95 20.05
C GLN A 142 -8.14 -15.67 19.09
N MET A 143 -6.95 -15.36 19.62
CA MET A 143 -5.72 -15.17 18.84
C MET A 143 -5.34 -16.43 18.05
N ILE A 144 -5.36 -17.59 18.70
CA ILE A 144 -5.06 -18.89 18.06
C ILE A 144 -6.09 -19.21 16.98
N ASN A 145 -7.39 -19.07 17.28
CA ASN A 145 -8.44 -19.36 16.32
C ASN A 145 -8.37 -18.45 15.10
N MET A 146 -8.07 -17.16 15.29
CA MET A 146 -7.88 -16.23 14.19
C MET A 146 -6.64 -16.59 13.37
N TRP A 147 -5.52 -16.92 14.01
CA TRP A 147 -4.33 -17.37 13.31
C TRP A 147 -4.60 -18.62 12.46
N ASN A 148 -5.28 -19.62 13.02
CA ASN A 148 -5.64 -20.85 12.30
C ASN A 148 -6.59 -20.56 11.13
N CYS A 149 -7.49 -19.59 11.27
CA CYS A 149 -8.37 -19.15 10.17
C CYS A 149 -7.55 -18.50 9.04
N LEU A 150 -6.61 -17.61 9.37
CA LEU A 150 -5.76 -16.94 8.38
C LEU A 150 -4.77 -17.90 7.71
N SER A 151 -4.13 -18.76 8.49
CA SER A 151 -3.13 -19.72 8.02
C SER A 151 -3.77 -20.95 7.35
N GLY A 152 -5.02 -21.28 7.61
CA GLY A 152 -5.73 -22.37 6.94
C GLY A 152 -6.23 -22.01 5.53
N ASP A 153 -6.46 -20.72 5.25
CA ASP A 153 -6.91 -20.28 3.93
C ASP A 153 -5.73 -20.20 2.95
N SER A 154 -6.00 -20.60 1.71
CA SER A 154 -5.04 -20.62 0.60
C SER A 154 -5.60 -20.02 -0.68
N SER A 155 -6.85 -19.53 -0.66
CA SER A 155 -7.61 -19.20 -1.86
C SER A 155 -8.27 -17.83 -1.81
N HIS A 156 -8.42 -17.23 -0.64
CA HIS A 156 -9.09 -15.94 -0.49
C HIS A 156 -8.35 -14.99 0.45
N SER A 157 -8.46 -13.69 0.18
CA SER A 157 -8.04 -12.64 1.11
C SER A 157 -9.07 -12.53 2.24
N ILE A 158 -8.64 -12.82 3.47
CA ILE A 158 -9.46 -12.63 4.68
C ILE A 158 -9.30 -11.21 5.20
N LYS A 159 -10.43 -10.54 5.45
CA LYS A 159 -10.47 -9.15 5.91
C LYS A 159 -11.24 -9.08 7.22
N ARG A 160 -10.65 -8.45 8.22
CA ARG A 160 -11.25 -8.29 9.56
C ARG A 160 -10.92 -6.91 10.10
N VAL A 161 -11.86 -6.34 10.84
CA VAL A 161 -11.65 -5.16 11.67
C VAL A 161 -11.82 -5.62 13.11
N LEU A 162 -10.78 -5.46 13.91
CA LEU A 162 -10.84 -5.76 15.34
C LEU A 162 -11.55 -4.59 16.04
N SER A 163 -12.76 -4.85 16.55
CA SER A 163 -13.56 -3.86 17.27
C SER A 163 -13.83 -4.31 18.70
N GLY A 164 -14.05 -3.34 19.59
CA GLY A 164 -14.33 -3.60 20.99
C GLY A 164 -13.94 -2.42 21.89
N PRO A 165 -14.35 -2.44 23.17
CA PRO A 165 -14.07 -1.38 24.13
C PRO A 165 -12.57 -1.05 24.26
N MET A 166 -12.27 0.11 24.79
CA MET A 166 -10.89 0.47 25.14
C MET A 166 -10.33 -0.51 26.18
N GLY A 167 -9.06 -0.90 26.04
CA GLY A 167 -8.37 -1.77 27.01
C GLY A 167 -8.61 -3.27 26.86
N VAL A 168 -9.45 -3.74 25.92
CA VAL A 168 -9.71 -5.19 25.74
C VAL A 168 -8.59 -5.97 25.03
N GLY A 169 -7.45 -5.33 24.72
CA GLY A 169 -6.28 -5.99 24.14
C GLY A 169 -6.28 -6.13 22.61
N LYS A 170 -7.03 -5.29 21.88
CA LYS A 170 -7.04 -5.30 20.40
C LYS A 170 -5.64 -5.15 19.78
N SER A 171 -4.86 -4.22 20.30
CA SER A 171 -3.49 -3.97 19.85
C SER A 171 -2.56 -5.14 20.11
N TYR A 172 -2.70 -5.80 21.26
CA TYR A 172 -1.96 -7.02 21.59
C TYR A 172 -2.33 -8.17 20.65
N PHE A 173 -3.61 -8.26 20.25
CA PHE A 173 -4.07 -9.20 19.24
C PHE A 173 -3.43 -8.91 17.88
N ALA A 174 -3.47 -7.66 17.42
CA ALA A 174 -2.86 -7.22 16.17
C ALA A 174 -1.35 -7.53 16.14
N LEU A 175 -0.64 -7.20 17.23
CA LEU A 175 0.78 -7.48 17.41
C LEU A 175 1.09 -8.99 17.41
N TYR A 176 0.27 -9.80 18.07
CA TYR A 176 0.40 -11.27 18.03
C TYR A 176 0.31 -11.80 16.59
N LEU A 177 -0.67 -11.35 15.81
CA LEU A 177 -0.82 -11.78 14.41
C LEU A 177 0.36 -11.34 13.55
N ALA A 178 0.83 -10.09 13.72
CA ALA A 178 1.98 -9.56 13.00
C ALA A 178 3.26 -10.33 13.35
N ALA A 179 3.52 -10.60 14.63
CA ALA A 179 4.68 -11.36 15.08
C ALA A 179 4.65 -12.82 14.59
N ARG A 180 3.47 -13.45 14.55
CA ARG A 180 3.28 -14.80 13.96
C ARG A 180 3.60 -14.81 12.46
N ALA A 181 3.04 -13.87 11.71
CA ALA A 181 3.31 -13.73 10.28
C ALA A 181 4.79 -13.46 10.01
N TYR A 182 5.43 -12.62 10.83
CA TYR A 182 6.86 -12.37 10.76
C TYR A 182 7.68 -13.64 11.03
N ALA A 183 7.36 -14.40 12.07
CA ALA A 183 8.04 -15.66 12.40
C ALA A 183 7.93 -16.70 11.27
N GLU A 184 6.78 -16.80 10.60
CA GLU A 184 6.55 -17.72 9.49
C GLU A 184 7.09 -17.23 8.13
N GLY A 185 7.73 -16.06 8.09
CA GLY A 185 8.29 -15.51 6.85
C GLY A 185 7.23 -15.00 5.86
N TRP A 186 6.04 -14.66 6.34
CA TRP A 186 5.03 -14.02 5.51
C TRP A 186 5.45 -12.58 5.21
N MET A 187 5.13 -12.11 4.01
CA MET A 187 5.34 -10.70 3.67
C MET A 187 4.38 -9.82 4.46
N LEU A 188 4.92 -8.89 5.24
CA LEU A 188 4.18 -8.18 6.29
C LEU A 188 4.27 -6.67 6.14
N LEU A 189 3.13 -5.99 6.19
CA LEU A 189 3.08 -4.57 6.54
C LEU A 189 2.34 -4.44 7.87
N TYR A 190 3.08 -4.11 8.92
CA TYR A 190 2.51 -3.74 10.21
C TYR A 190 2.76 -2.25 10.48
N ILE A 191 1.73 -1.57 11.00
CA ILE A 191 1.75 -0.19 11.44
C ILE A 191 1.04 -0.14 12.80
N ALA A 192 1.81 0.04 13.88
CA ALA A 192 1.29 0.03 15.25
C ALA A 192 0.47 1.29 15.63
N ASP A 193 0.72 2.43 14.98
CA ASP A 193 -0.05 3.66 15.17
C ASP A 193 -0.34 4.29 13.82
N ALA A 194 -1.59 4.19 13.35
CA ALA A 194 -1.99 4.77 12.06
C ALA A 194 -1.80 6.29 11.99
N ALA A 195 -1.67 7.00 13.11
CA ALA A 195 -1.45 8.44 13.13
C ALA A 195 -0.19 8.85 12.33
N ILE A 196 0.82 7.99 12.27
CA ILE A 196 2.05 8.27 11.50
C ILE A 196 1.79 8.44 9.99
N LEU A 197 0.70 7.87 9.49
CA LEU A 197 0.32 7.95 8.09
C LEU A 197 -0.41 9.25 7.76
N ASP A 198 -0.97 9.94 8.75
CA ASP A 198 -1.56 11.26 8.58
C ASP A 198 -0.48 12.32 8.45
N GLN A 199 -0.01 12.49 7.22
CA GLN A 199 1.05 13.41 6.88
C GLN A 199 0.54 14.57 6.00
N PRO A 200 1.24 15.72 5.98
CA PRO A 200 0.85 16.84 5.14
C PRO A 200 0.87 16.55 3.63
N THR A 201 1.57 15.49 3.20
CA THR A 201 1.77 15.16 1.78
C THR A 201 1.79 13.65 1.58
N MET A 202 1.38 13.21 0.39
CA MET A 202 1.46 11.79 0.00
C MET A 202 2.87 11.23 0.10
N VAL A 203 3.90 12.01 -0.27
CA VAL A 203 5.31 11.57 -0.22
C VAL A 203 5.72 11.17 1.18
N LYS A 204 5.46 12.03 2.18
CA LYS A 204 5.79 11.72 3.57
C LYS A 204 5.04 10.49 4.10
N SER A 205 3.75 10.37 3.78
CA SER A 205 2.95 9.19 4.16
C SER A 205 3.49 7.92 3.49
N SER A 206 3.89 8.02 2.22
CA SER A 206 4.49 6.93 1.47
C SER A 206 5.88 6.55 1.98
N ASP A 207 6.68 7.54 2.40
CA ASP A 207 7.98 7.30 3.02
C ASP A 207 7.82 6.46 4.29
N GLU A 208 6.84 6.77 5.14
CA GLU A 208 6.55 5.97 6.33
C GLU A 208 6.17 4.53 5.98
N ILE A 209 5.26 4.33 5.02
CA ILE A 209 4.90 2.97 4.57
C ILE A 209 6.11 2.21 4.02
N CYS A 210 6.91 2.84 3.14
CA CYS A 210 8.10 2.20 2.57
C CYS A 210 9.11 1.81 3.65
N LYS A 211 9.41 2.69 4.62
CA LYS A 211 10.33 2.38 5.73
C LYS A 211 9.85 1.17 6.52
N HIS A 212 8.58 1.17 6.93
CA HIS A 212 8.01 0.10 7.75
C HIS A 212 7.96 -1.23 6.99
N PHE A 213 7.53 -1.19 5.73
CA PHE A 213 7.49 -2.37 4.87
C PHE A 213 8.88 -2.95 4.62
N LEU A 214 9.85 -2.12 4.23
CA LEU A 214 11.20 -2.59 3.91
C LEU A 214 11.91 -3.13 5.15
N ALA A 215 11.80 -2.45 6.29
CA ALA A 215 12.41 -2.91 7.54
C ALA A 215 11.90 -4.29 7.98
N LEU A 216 10.60 -4.55 7.81
CA LEU A 216 9.97 -5.83 8.19
C LEU A 216 10.24 -6.98 7.20
N ASN A 217 10.64 -6.71 5.96
CA ASN A 217 10.75 -7.73 4.92
C ASN A 217 12.15 -7.87 4.32
N LYS A 218 13.09 -6.96 4.63
CA LYS A 218 14.42 -6.89 4.02
C LYS A 218 15.13 -8.24 3.90
N ASP A 219 15.01 -9.09 4.92
CA ASP A 219 15.67 -10.38 5.00
C ASP A 219 15.08 -11.44 4.06
N ILE A 220 13.81 -11.29 3.66
CA ILE A 220 13.08 -12.23 2.78
C ILE A 220 12.81 -11.69 1.38
N LEU A 221 13.07 -10.40 1.12
CA LEU A 221 12.88 -9.81 -0.20
C LEU A 221 13.89 -10.39 -1.20
N THR A 222 13.38 -10.87 -2.33
CA THR A 222 14.19 -11.36 -3.46
C THR A 222 14.42 -10.25 -4.50
N VAL A 223 15.28 -10.50 -5.49
CA VAL A 223 15.44 -9.60 -6.65
C VAL A 223 14.11 -9.33 -7.33
N ALA A 224 13.33 -10.38 -7.61
CA ALA A 224 12.02 -10.24 -8.25
C ALA A 224 11.03 -9.38 -7.44
N ASP A 225 11.09 -9.47 -6.11
CA ASP A 225 10.26 -8.63 -5.24
C ASP A 225 10.65 -7.16 -5.31
N LEU A 226 11.95 -6.89 -5.37
CA LEU A 226 12.48 -5.54 -5.50
C LEU A 226 12.22 -4.96 -6.89
N GLU A 227 12.25 -5.77 -7.95
CA GLU A 227 11.81 -5.38 -9.30
C GLU A 227 10.34 -4.97 -9.31
N LEU A 228 9.46 -5.76 -8.69
CA LEU A 228 8.04 -5.43 -8.53
C LEU A 228 7.84 -4.13 -7.72
N LEU A 229 8.66 -3.91 -6.68
CA LEU A 229 8.59 -2.69 -5.87
C LEU A 229 8.87 -1.44 -6.70
N ILE A 230 9.86 -1.49 -7.59
CA ILE A 230 10.28 -0.34 -8.42
C ILE A 230 9.60 -0.30 -9.80
N GLU A 231 8.64 -1.18 -10.05
CA GLU A 231 7.92 -1.23 -11.32
C GLU A 231 7.30 0.14 -11.63
N ASN A 232 7.47 0.60 -12.87
CA ASN A 232 7.00 1.90 -13.36
C ASN A 232 7.60 3.15 -12.71
N VAL A 233 8.58 3.02 -11.79
CA VAL A 233 9.20 4.17 -11.11
C VAL A 233 9.88 5.14 -12.10
N THR A 234 10.49 4.63 -13.18
CA THR A 234 11.10 5.46 -14.24
C THR A 234 10.09 6.12 -15.18
N GLU A 235 8.89 5.54 -15.27
CA GLU A 235 7.85 5.96 -16.22
C GLU A 235 6.81 6.88 -15.57
N SER A 236 6.65 6.75 -14.24
CA SER A 236 5.74 7.55 -13.45
C SER A 236 6.23 8.99 -13.29
N ASN A 237 5.27 9.91 -13.23
CA ASN A 237 5.53 11.29 -12.81
C ASN A 237 5.50 11.44 -11.28
N ASP A 238 5.05 10.40 -10.56
CA ASP A 238 4.97 10.41 -9.12
C ASP A 238 6.35 10.26 -8.47
N PRO A 239 6.53 10.73 -7.23
CA PRO A 239 7.73 10.45 -6.46
C PRO A 239 7.94 8.94 -6.25
N VAL A 240 9.21 8.52 -6.19
CA VAL A 240 9.61 7.10 -6.09
C VAL A 240 8.80 6.35 -5.03
N THR A 241 8.71 6.88 -3.82
CA THR A 241 8.00 6.21 -2.71
C THR A 241 6.49 6.16 -2.90
N VAL A 242 5.90 7.12 -3.62
CA VAL A 242 4.47 7.07 -3.97
C VAL A 242 4.21 5.91 -4.93
N THR A 243 5.04 5.76 -5.96
CA THR A 243 4.95 4.61 -6.90
C THR A 243 5.21 3.30 -6.18
N CYS A 244 6.25 3.22 -5.34
CA CYS A 244 6.54 2.02 -4.56
C CYS A 244 5.38 1.61 -3.63
N VAL A 245 4.71 2.55 -2.96
CA VAL A 245 3.54 2.24 -2.13
C VAL A 245 2.37 1.70 -2.94
N SER A 246 2.15 2.22 -4.14
CA SER A 246 1.17 1.63 -5.06
C SER A 246 1.50 0.17 -5.31
N ASN A 247 2.75 -0.13 -5.68
CA ASN A 247 3.20 -1.50 -5.94
C ASN A 247 3.16 -2.40 -4.70
N ILE A 248 3.48 -1.88 -3.51
CA ILE A 248 3.34 -2.60 -2.24
C ILE A 248 1.89 -3.06 -2.07
N PHE A 249 0.92 -2.15 -2.24
CA PHE A 249 -0.49 -2.46 -2.03
C PHE A 249 -1.12 -3.32 -3.14
N THR A 250 -0.70 -3.16 -4.41
CA THR A 250 -1.32 -3.87 -5.55
C THR A 250 -0.60 -5.15 -5.94
N ASN A 251 0.73 -5.18 -5.89
CA ASN A 251 1.54 -6.24 -6.49
C ASN A 251 2.26 -7.12 -5.46
N MET A 252 2.57 -6.57 -4.28
CA MET A 252 3.33 -7.28 -3.25
C MET A 252 2.43 -7.89 -2.17
N LEU A 253 1.49 -7.10 -1.63
CA LEU A 253 0.58 -7.56 -0.58
C LEU A 253 -0.64 -8.33 -1.09
N GLN A 254 -0.89 -8.35 -2.41
CA GLN A 254 -1.98 -9.13 -3.03
C GLN A 254 -1.48 -10.36 -3.81
N GLN A 255 -0.29 -10.87 -3.49
CA GLN A 255 0.25 -12.03 -4.20
C GLN A 255 -0.51 -13.31 -3.88
N GLU A 256 -0.75 -14.13 -4.91
CA GLU A 256 -1.39 -15.44 -4.78
C GLU A 256 -0.39 -16.53 -4.37
N LYS A 257 0.88 -16.39 -4.75
CA LYS A 257 1.90 -17.43 -4.57
C LYS A 257 2.43 -17.52 -3.14
N ARG A 258 2.32 -16.44 -2.36
CA ARG A 258 2.83 -16.37 -0.98
C ARG A 258 1.80 -15.70 -0.09
N LYS A 259 1.79 -16.10 1.18
CA LYS A 259 0.94 -15.44 2.17
C LYS A 259 1.52 -14.10 2.55
N THR A 260 0.61 -13.12 2.63
CA THR A 260 0.89 -11.74 3.01
C THR A 260 -0.02 -11.36 4.16
N LEU A 261 0.39 -10.39 4.97
CA LEU A 261 -0.44 -9.83 6.02
C LEU A 261 -0.27 -8.30 6.06
N LEU A 262 -1.41 -7.59 6.11
CA LEU A 262 -1.47 -6.17 6.38
C LEU A 262 -2.20 -5.95 7.70
N VAL A 263 -1.56 -5.28 8.65
CA VAL A 263 -2.15 -4.91 9.94
C VAL A 263 -1.90 -3.43 10.17
N VAL A 264 -2.97 -2.67 10.36
CA VAL A 264 -2.93 -1.27 10.76
C VAL A 264 -3.70 -1.13 12.05
N ASP A 265 -2.98 -0.85 13.14
CA ASP A 265 -3.56 -0.60 14.45
C ASP A 265 -3.85 0.90 14.63
N GLU A 266 -4.74 1.24 15.57
CA GLU A 266 -5.27 2.59 15.74
C GLU A 266 -5.86 3.19 14.45
N HIS A 267 -6.38 2.32 13.56
CA HIS A 267 -6.89 2.66 12.22
C HIS A 267 -7.95 3.78 12.23
N GLY A 268 -8.73 3.89 13.31
CA GLY A 268 -9.76 4.91 13.48
C GLY A 268 -9.24 6.35 13.35
N VAL A 269 -7.99 6.61 13.76
CA VAL A 269 -7.37 7.95 13.72
C VAL A 269 -7.35 8.53 12.31
N LEU A 270 -7.31 7.69 11.27
CA LEU A 270 -7.34 8.13 9.87
C LEU A 270 -8.68 8.76 9.45
N PHE A 271 -9.70 8.70 10.31
CA PHE A 271 -11.06 9.17 10.03
C PHE A 271 -11.54 10.25 11.02
N ASP A 272 -10.68 10.70 11.93
CA ASP A 272 -11.03 11.69 12.96
C ASP A 272 -11.19 13.12 12.40
N ILE A 273 -10.57 13.41 11.26
CA ILE A 273 -10.56 14.73 10.61
C ILE A 273 -11.39 14.68 9.33
N ASP A 274 -12.14 15.74 9.03
CA ASP A 274 -12.87 15.92 7.77
C ASP A 274 -12.11 16.90 6.83
N PRO A 275 -11.75 16.51 5.59
CA PRO A 275 -11.93 15.19 5.01
C PRO A 275 -10.99 14.12 5.61
N PRO A 276 -11.43 12.85 5.71
CA PRO A 276 -10.63 11.74 6.20
C PRO A 276 -9.25 11.66 5.53
N THR A 277 -8.25 11.16 6.25
CA THR A 277 -6.87 11.07 5.76
C THR A 277 -6.77 10.34 4.43
N PRO A 278 -7.47 9.21 4.17
CA PRO A 278 -7.45 8.57 2.86
C PRO A 278 -8.10 9.35 1.72
N ASP A 279 -8.94 10.35 2.02
CA ASP A 279 -9.51 11.25 1.01
C ASP A 279 -8.55 12.40 0.69
N ARG A 280 -7.75 12.85 1.67
CA ARG A 280 -6.66 13.82 1.46
C ARG A 280 -5.45 13.19 0.77
N LEU A 281 -5.17 11.92 1.05
CA LEU A 281 -3.99 11.18 0.62
C LEU A 281 -4.41 9.94 -0.18
N PRO A 282 -4.55 10.05 -1.52
CA PRO A 282 -5.06 8.95 -2.36
C PRO A 282 -4.26 7.64 -2.29
N ASN A 283 -2.98 7.68 -1.93
CA ASN A 283 -2.15 6.49 -1.71
C ASN A 283 -2.65 5.62 -0.53
N LEU A 284 -3.50 6.17 0.36
CA LEU A 284 -4.08 5.46 1.50
C LEU A 284 -5.51 4.95 1.25
N VAL A 285 -6.07 5.14 0.05
CA VAL A 285 -7.38 4.57 -0.32
C VAL A 285 -7.51 3.07 -0.02
N PRO A 286 -6.45 2.23 -0.15
CA PRO A 286 -6.49 0.82 0.27
C PRO A 286 -6.87 0.60 1.74
N LEU A 287 -6.59 1.57 2.62
CA LEU A 287 -6.92 1.52 4.04
C LEU A 287 -8.36 1.97 4.32
N LYS A 288 -9.01 2.67 3.38
CA LYS A 288 -10.41 3.09 3.48
C LYS A 288 -11.39 2.03 2.98
N ARG A 289 -11.03 1.30 1.91
CA ARG A 289 -11.96 0.40 1.20
C ARG A 289 -11.54 -1.05 1.33
N LEU A 290 -12.28 -1.84 2.12
CA LEU A 290 -12.06 -3.29 2.19
C LEU A 290 -12.21 -3.98 0.82
N THR A 291 -13.02 -3.41 -0.08
CA THR A 291 -13.19 -3.93 -1.45
C THR A 291 -11.93 -3.82 -2.31
N PHE A 292 -10.98 -2.94 -1.96
CA PHE A 292 -9.67 -2.86 -2.64
C PHE A 292 -8.92 -4.20 -2.61
N TRP A 293 -9.11 -4.95 -1.53
CA TRP A 293 -8.48 -6.25 -1.28
C TRP A 293 -9.31 -7.42 -1.83
N GLU A 294 -10.33 -7.16 -2.64
CA GLU A 294 -11.05 -8.21 -3.37
C GLU A 294 -10.18 -8.61 -4.54
N GLY A 295 -9.59 -9.81 -4.47
CA GLY A 295 -8.93 -10.39 -5.63
C GLY A 295 -9.89 -10.34 -6.81
N LYS A 296 -9.57 -9.53 -7.83
CA LYS A 296 -10.29 -9.62 -9.10
C LYS A 296 -9.99 -11.02 -9.65
N LYS A 297 -10.99 -11.90 -9.66
CA LYS A 297 -11.03 -12.98 -10.65
C LYS A 297 -11.23 -12.34 -12.01
N GLN A 298 -10.15 -11.86 -12.63
CA GLN A 298 -10.16 -11.73 -14.09
C GLN A 298 -10.04 -13.15 -14.63
N GLY A 299 -11.13 -13.61 -15.22
CA GLY A 299 -11.30 -14.99 -15.63
C GLY A 299 -10.37 -15.41 -16.76
N HIS A 300 -10.02 -16.70 -16.74
CA HIS A 300 -9.83 -17.46 -17.96
C HIS A 300 -10.92 -18.55 -18.02
N VAL A 301 -11.90 -18.31 -18.89
CA VAL A 301 -12.56 -19.35 -19.69
C VAL A 301 -12.12 -19.10 -21.12
#